data_AF-A0A447TRM2-F1
#
_entry.id   AF-A0A447TRM2-F1
#
_cell.length_a   1.000
_cell.length_b   1.000
_cell.length_c   1.000
_cell.angle_alpha   90.00
_cell.angle_beta   90.00
_cell.angle_gamma   90.00
#
_symmetry.space_group_name_H-M   'P 1'
#
loop_
_entity.id
_entity.type
_entity.pdbx_description
1 polymer ?
#
loop_
_entity_poly.entity_id
_entity_poly.type
_entity_poly.pdbx_seq_one_letter_code
_entity_poly.pdbx_strand_id
1 'polypeptide(L)'
;MHGPLLEDLSTSGIWLIISSTHGAGDIPDNLTPFYEDLQTQKPDLSAVRFGAIGIGSREYDTFCGAIEKIEAELKGAGAKQVGETLKINILEHEIPEDPAEIWLGSWINLLK
;
A
#
# COMPACT_ATOMS: atom_id res chain seq x y z
N MET A 1 -4.85 -9.09 -17.75
CA MET A 1 -5.18 -9.08 -16.31
C MET A 1 -5.04 -7.64 -15.88
N HIS A 2 -6.14 -6.94 -15.60
CA HIS A 2 -6.10 -5.56 -15.12
C HIS A 2 -6.07 -5.58 -13.59
N GLY A 3 -5.27 -4.71 -12.98
CA GLY A 3 -5.32 -4.47 -11.55
C GLY A 3 -6.62 -3.79 -11.11
N PRO A 4 -6.81 -3.53 -9.80
CA PRO A 4 -8.00 -2.85 -9.31
C PRO A 4 -8.07 -1.44 -9.88
N LEU A 5 -9.22 -1.06 -10.43
CA LEU A 5 -9.48 0.31 -10.83
C LEU A 5 -10.03 1.08 -9.63
N LEU A 6 -9.70 2.37 -9.55
CA LEU A 6 -10.21 3.24 -8.49
C LEU A 6 -11.75 3.32 -8.49
N GLU A 7 -12.36 3.26 -9.67
CA GLU A 7 -13.83 3.26 -9.85
C GLU A 7 -14.53 2.06 -9.20
N ASP A 8 -13.82 0.95 -8.99
CA ASP A 8 -14.35 -0.27 -8.37
C ASP A 8 -14.26 -0.20 -6.83
N LEU A 9 -13.49 0.76 -6.30
CA LEU A 9 -13.25 0.91 -4.88
C LEU A 9 -14.21 1.90 -4.23
N SER A 10 -14.76 1.51 -3.08
CA SER A 10 -15.63 2.37 -2.29
C SER A 10 -14.84 3.50 -1.64
N THR A 11 -15.21 4.76 -1.89
CA THR A 11 -14.63 5.99 -1.29
C THR A 11 -14.93 6.14 0.20
N SER A 12 -15.31 5.07 0.88
CA SER A 12 -15.63 5.01 2.30
C SER A 12 -15.32 3.62 2.82
N GLY A 13 -14.58 3.51 3.93
CA GLY A 13 -14.27 2.22 4.54
C GLY A 13 -12.82 2.08 4.96
N ILE A 14 -12.36 0.83 5.01
CA ILE A 14 -11.00 0.47 5.42
C ILE A 14 -10.33 -0.26 4.26
N TRP A 15 -9.24 0.28 3.75
CA TRP A 15 -8.45 -0.29 2.65
C TRP A 15 -7.15 -0.88 3.19
N LEU A 16 -6.66 -1.93 2.53
CA LEU A 16 -5.35 -2.50 2.82
C LEU A 16 -4.60 -2.60 1.50
N ILE A 17 -3.55 -1.79 1.35
CA ILE A 17 -2.74 -1.73 0.14
C ILE A 17 -1.49 -2.56 0.38
N ILE A 18 -1.28 -3.53 -0.49
CA ILE A 18 -0.12 -4.41 -0.45
C ILE A 18 0.58 -4.28 -1.79
N SER A 19 1.80 -3.77 -1.80
CA SER A 19 2.58 -3.58 -3.02
C SER A 19 3.95 -4.20 -2.89
N SER A 20 4.29 -5.10 -3.81
CA SER A 20 5.67 -5.51 -4.04
C SER A 20 6.42 -4.39 -4.75
N THR A 21 7.70 -4.22 -4.46
CA THR A 21 8.60 -3.30 -5.16
C THR A 21 9.42 -4.11 -6.15
N HIS A 22 9.39 -3.73 -7.43
CA HIS A 22 10.19 -4.42 -8.45
C HIS A 22 11.38 -3.54 -8.87
N GLY A 23 12.59 -4.10 -8.86
CA GLY A 23 13.81 -3.40 -9.28
C GLY A 23 14.12 -2.15 -8.45
N ALA A 24 14.23 -0.99 -9.12
CA ALA A 24 14.70 0.28 -8.55
C ALA A 24 13.61 1.12 -7.85
N GLY A 25 12.62 0.48 -7.21
CA GLY A 25 11.55 1.23 -6.53
C GLY A 25 10.32 1.53 -7.39
N ASP A 26 10.15 0.81 -8.50
CA ASP A 26 9.04 1.04 -9.40
C ASP A 26 7.75 0.38 -8.91
N ILE A 27 6.62 1.03 -9.21
CA ILE A 27 5.30 0.49 -8.88
C ILE A 27 5.04 -0.65 -9.86
N PRO A 28 4.59 -1.83 -9.41
CA PRO A 28 4.31 -2.93 -10.31
C PRO A 28 3.20 -2.53 -11.28
N ASP A 29 3.28 -2.98 -12.54
CA ASP A 29 2.35 -2.65 -13.62
C ASP A 29 0.87 -2.90 -13.26
N ASN A 30 0.61 -3.81 -12.31
CA ASN A 30 -0.72 -4.05 -11.76
C ASN A 30 -1.29 -2.89 -10.92
N LEU A 31 -0.45 -2.10 -10.25
CA LEU A 31 -0.84 -0.97 -9.39
C LEU A 31 -0.60 0.39 -10.05
N THR A 32 0.19 0.44 -11.12
CA THR A 32 0.41 1.65 -11.92
C THR A 32 -0.89 2.34 -12.36
N PRO A 33 -1.86 1.65 -12.99
CA PRO A 33 -3.11 2.31 -13.41
C PRO A 33 -3.88 2.86 -12.21
N PHE A 34 -3.92 2.14 -11.09
CA PHE A 34 -4.57 2.61 -9.86
C PHE A 34 -3.92 3.90 -9.31
N TYR A 35 -2.59 3.96 -9.31
CA TYR A 35 -1.82 5.13 -8.88
C TYR A 35 -2.07 6.33 -9.81
N GLU A 36 -2.04 6.13 -11.13
CA GLU A 36 -2.34 7.17 -12.10
C GLU A 36 -3.78 7.68 -11.97
N ASP A 37 -4.72 6.78 -11.67
CA ASP A 37 -6.12 7.12 -11.43
C ASP A 37 -6.30 7.99 -10.18
N LEU A 38 -5.63 7.66 -9.08
CA LEU A 38 -5.61 8.50 -7.87
C LEU A 38 -5.08 9.91 -8.17
N GLN A 39 -4.01 10.00 -8.96
CA GLN A 39 -3.41 11.27 -9.35
C GLN A 39 -4.31 12.10 -10.28
N THR A 40 -5.01 11.42 -11.18
CA THR A 40 -5.85 12.05 -12.21
C THR A 40 -7.23 12.42 -11.68
N GLN A 41 -7.92 11.48 -11.04
CA GLN A 41 -9.27 11.67 -10.53
C GLN A 41 -9.29 12.45 -9.21
N LYS A 42 -8.25 12.31 -8.37
CA LYS A 42 -8.19 12.90 -7.01
C LYS A 42 -9.52 12.78 -6.26
N PRO A 43 -10.02 11.55 -6.07
CA PRO A 43 -11.27 11.34 -5.35
C PRO A 43 -11.17 11.87 -3.93
N ASP A 44 -12.29 12.28 -3.33
CA ASP A 44 -12.31 12.55 -1.89
C ASP A 44 -12.36 11.22 -1.14
N LEU A 45 -11.23 10.87 -0.52
CA LEU A 45 -11.06 9.67 0.30
C LEU A 45 -11.06 10.02 1.78
N SER A 46 -11.62 11.17 2.18
CA SER A 46 -11.68 11.63 3.56
C SER A 46 -12.33 10.64 4.53
N ALA A 47 -13.21 9.77 4.03
CA ALA A 47 -13.88 8.69 4.75
C ALA A 47 -13.18 7.32 4.64
N VAL A 48 -12.05 7.26 3.94
CA VAL A 48 -11.24 6.05 3.80
C VAL A 48 -10.12 6.05 4.83
N ARG A 49 -10.03 4.94 5.54
CA ARG A 49 -8.90 4.57 6.38
C ARG A 49 -8.08 3.54 5.64
N PHE A 50 -6.76 3.62 5.64
CA PHE A 50 -5.96 2.64 4.92
C PHE A 50 -4.72 2.16 5.69
N GLY A 51 -4.38 0.90 5.47
CA GLY A 51 -3.12 0.29 5.88
C GLY A 51 -2.25 0.06 4.65
N ALA A 52 -0.94 0.09 4.85
CA ALA A 52 0.02 -0.05 3.76
C ALA A 52 1.07 -1.10 4.13
N ILE A 53 1.31 -2.02 3.19
CA ILE A 53 2.31 -3.09 3.31
C ILE A 53 3.18 -3.04 2.05
N GLY A 54 4.44 -2.71 2.22
CA GLY A 54 5.48 -2.79 1.20
C GLY A 54 6.20 -4.13 1.31
N ILE A 55 6.29 -4.86 0.20
CA ILE A 55 7.12 -6.06 0.09
C ILE A 55 8.29 -5.71 -0.83
N GLY A 56 9.53 -5.96 -0.41
CA GLY A 56 10.69 -5.63 -1.23
C GLY A 56 11.93 -6.39 -0.82
N SER A 57 13.00 -6.16 -1.56
CA SER A 57 14.32 -6.72 -1.28
C SER A 57 15.27 -5.58 -0.98
N ARG A 58 15.92 -5.58 0.20
CA ARG A 58 16.91 -4.55 0.55
C ARG A 58 18.19 -4.58 -0.29
N GLU A 59 18.34 -5.56 -1.19
CA GLU A 59 19.40 -5.58 -2.20
C GLU A 59 19.25 -4.45 -3.24
N TYR A 60 18.07 -3.85 -3.35
CA TYR A 60 17.84 -2.70 -4.23
C TYR A 60 17.83 -1.40 -3.41
N ASP A 61 18.47 -0.36 -3.96
CA ASP A 61 18.63 0.97 -3.34
C ASP A 61 17.30 1.61 -2.88
N THR A 62 16.20 1.26 -3.55
CA THR A 62 14.88 1.86 -3.33
C THR A 62 13.94 0.87 -2.64
N PHE A 63 14.27 0.53 -1.39
CA PHE A 63 13.46 -0.36 -0.57
C PHE A 63 12.08 0.24 -0.27
N CYS A 64 11.02 -0.43 -0.76
CA CYS A 64 9.61 -0.05 -0.54
C CYS A 64 9.16 1.30 -1.12
N GLY A 65 9.83 1.82 -2.17
CA GLY A 65 9.45 3.10 -2.77
C GLY A 65 8.05 3.13 -3.41
N ALA A 66 7.55 1.98 -3.88
CA ALA A 66 6.23 1.89 -4.51
C ALA A 66 5.08 2.19 -3.52
N ILE A 67 5.14 1.59 -2.32
CA ILE A 67 4.07 1.77 -1.33
C ILE A 67 4.07 3.19 -0.77
N GLU A 68 5.24 3.81 -0.62
CA GLU A 68 5.36 5.20 -0.13
C GLU A 68 4.75 6.21 -1.09
N LYS A 69 4.90 6.00 -2.41
CA LYS A 69 4.24 6.82 -3.42
C LYS A 69 2.71 6.72 -3.32
N ILE A 70 2.18 5.50 -3.26
CA ILE A 70 0.73 5.27 -3.17
C ILE A 70 0.17 5.85 -1.86
N GLU A 71 0.88 5.67 -0.74
CA GLU A 71 0.52 6.25 0.54
C GLU A 71 0.42 7.78 0.47
N ALA A 72 1.38 8.43 -0.18
CA ALA A 72 1.39 9.89 -0.36
C ALA A 72 0.19 10.37 -1.17
N GLU A 73 -0.16 9.68 -2.25
CA GLU A 73 -1.33 10.02 -3.08
C GLU A 73 -2.64 9.81 -2.31
N LEU A 74 -2.78 8.70 -1.59
CA LEU A 74 -3.96 8.42 -0.75
C LEU A 74 -4.13 9.50 0.34
N LYS A 75 -3.05 9.88 1.02
CA LYS A 75 -3.05 10.98 1.98
C LYS A 75 -3.42 12.31 1.32
N GLY A 76 -2.90 12.57 0.11
CA GLY A 76 -3.23 13.74 -0.70
C GLY A 76 -4.70 13.81 -1.09
N ALA A 77 -5.34 12.65 -1.30
CA ALA A 77 -6.76 12.49 -1.55
C ALA A 77 -7.64 12.56 -0.27
N GLY A 78 -7.04 12.77 0.91
CA GLY A 78 -7.75 12.89 2.19
C GLY A 78 -7.85 11.58 2.99
N ALA A 79 -7.36 10.46 2.45
CA ALA A 79 -7.40 9.18 3.16
C ALA A 79 -6.52 9.21 4.41
N LYS A 80 -6.96 8.52 5.46
CA LYS A 80 -6.26 8.45 6.74
C LYS A 80 -5.49 7.15 6.87
N GLN A 81 -4.18 7.24 6.97
CA GLN A 81 -3.37 6.08 7.32
C GLN A 81 -3.71 5.61 8.74
N VAL A 82 -3.91 4.31 8.89
CA VAL A 82 -4.08 3.65 10.18
C VAL A 82 -2.83 2.84 10.47
N GLY A 83 -2.21 3.07 11.62
CA GLY A 83 -0.97 2.39 12.02
C GLY A 83 0.23 2.77 11.16
N GLU A 84 1.30 1.97 11.28
CA GLU A 84 2.55 2.17 10.55
C GLU A 84 2.61 1.29 9.30
N THR A 85 3.33 1.74 8.27
CA THR A 85 3.51 0.95 7.04
C THR A 85 4.46 -0.22 7.29
N LEU A 86 3.99 -1.44 7.05
CA LEU A 86 4.82 -2.62 7.18
C LEU A 86 5.75 -2.74 5.98
N LYS A 87 7.06 -2.83 6.21
CA LYS A 87 8.05 -3.07 5.17
C LYS A 87 8.65 -4.47 5.34
N ILE A 88 8.27 -5.40 4.47
CA ILE A 88 8.70 -6.79 4.51
C ILE A 88 9.89 -6.98 3.57
N ASN A 89 11.01 -7.44 4.11
CA ASN A 89 12.19 -7.76 3.34
C ASN A 89 12.23 -9.26 2.97
N ILE A 90 11.98 -9.60 1.71
CA ILE A 90 11.91 -11.01 1.25
C ILE A 90 13.27 -11.72 1.26
N LEU A 91 14.37 -10.99 1.42
CA LEU A 91 15.71 -11.57 1.55
C LEU A 91 16.06 -11.97 2.98
N GLU A 92 15.46 -11.31 3.97
CA GLU A 92 15.73 -11.61 5.39
C GLU A 92 14.66 -12.50 6.01
N HIS A 93 13.45 -12.48 5.46
CA HIS A 93 12.36 -13.32 5.92
C HIS A 93 12.06 -14.41 4.90
N GLU A 94 12.37 -15.65 5.27
CA GLU A 94 12.03 -16.86 4.51
C GLU A 94 10.51 -16.97 4.26
N ILE A 95 9.72 -16.41 5.19
CA ILE A 95 8.25 -16.38 5.14
C ILE A 95 7.77 -14.93 5.39
N PRO A 96 7.30 -14.21 4.36
CA PRO A 96 6.78 -12.85 4.52
C PRO A 96 5.43 -12.79 5.26
N GLU A 97 4.74 -13.92 5.38
CA GLU A 97 3.44 -14.00 6.08
C GLU A 97 3.56 -13.80 7.59
N ASP A 98 4.69 -14.20 8.19
CA ASP A 98 4.94 -14.12 9.63
C ASP A 98 4.92 -12.66 10.17
N PRO A 99 5.74 -11.72 9.63
CA PRO A 99 5.65 -10.32 10.02
C PRO A 99 4.32 -9.67 9.62
N ALA A 100 3.68 -10.15 8.54
CA ALA A 100 2.38 -9.63 8.11
C ALA A 100 1.28 -9.98 9.11
N GLU A 101 1.26 -11.18 9.67
CA GLU A 101 0.26 -11.61 10.64
C GLU A 101 0.39 -10.84 11.96
N ILE A 102 1.62 -10.65 12.45
CA ILE A 102 1.92 -9.87 13.66
C ILE A 102 1.47 -8.41 13.49
N TRP A 103 1.82 -7.81 12.35
CA TRP A 103 1.43 -6.46 12.03
C TRP A 103 -0.09 -6.33 11.90
N LEU A 104 -0.74 -7.27 11.21
CA LEU A 104 -2.19 -7.29 11.03
C LEU A 104 -2.92 -7.37 12.38
N GLY A 105 -2.43 -8.19 13.31
CA GLY A 105 -2.98 -8.27 14.67
C GLY A 105 -2.91 -6.94 15.42
N SER A 106 -1.82 -6.20 15.26
CA SER A 106 -1.67 -4.86 15.84
C SER A 106 -2.56 -3.83 15.13
N TRP A 107 -2.61 -3.90 13.79
CA TRP A 107 -3.35 -2.98 12.94
C TRP A 107 -4.87 -3.10 13.12
N ILE A 108 -5.39 -4.32 13.21
CA ILE A 108 -6.83 -4.56 13.49
C ILE A 108 -7.24 -3.93 14.82
N ASN A 109 -6.37 -3.90 15.83
CA ASN A 109 -6.67 -3.23 17.10
C ASN A 109 -6.76 -1.71 16.96
N LEU A 110 -6.09 -1.10 15.96
CA LEU A 110 -6.18 0.33 15.67
C LEU A 110 -7.43 0.70 14.87
N LEU A 111 -8.08 -0.28 14.24
CA LEU A 111 -9.30 -0.08 13.47
C LEU A 111 -10.59 -0.12 14.30
N LYS A 112 -10.51 -0.65 15.53
CA LYS A 112 -11.62 -0.77 16.49
C LYS A 112 -12.10 0.59 17.00
#